data_AF-A0AAN7UX20-F1
#
_entry.id   AF-A0AAN7UX20-F1
#
_cell.length_a   1.000
_cell.length_b   1.000
_cell.length_c   1.000
_cell.angle_alpha   90.00
_cell.angle_beta   90.00
_cell.angle_gamma   90.00
#
_symmetry.space_group_name_H-M   'P 1'
#
loop_
_entity.id
_entity.type
_entity.pdbx_description
1 polymer ?
#
loop_
_entity_poly.entity_id
_entity_poly.type
_entity_poly.pdbx_seq_one_letter_code
_entity_poly.pdbx_strand_id
1 'polypeptide(L)'
;MVQRNTAADCLRSPLAETLPTKCQQLKKGFAECRRGMIDMRKRFRGNQPITFKTLEAAEKDGEGYQLYAGRSAFSGAVRPTDGNEPEPRDWREVENEKFRAQEAQQKDKKQ
;
A
#
# COMPACT_ATOMS: atom_id res chain seq x y z
N MET A 1 32.50 0.83 -24.14
CA MET A 1 31.71 -0.34 -24.56
C MET A 1 32.62 -1.25 -25.40
N VAL A 2 33.12 -2.34 -24.82
CA VAL A 2 34.32 -3.07 -25.34
C VAL A 2 34.01 -3.98 -26.54
N GLN A 3 32.78 -4.48 -26.70
CA GLN A 3 32.45 -5.45 -27.76
C GLN A 3 31.43 -4.98 -28.81
N ARG A 4 30.93 -3.74 -28.76
CA ARG A 4 30.04 -3.11 -29.77
C ARG A 4 28.88 -3.98 -30.31
N ASN A 5 28.38 -4.93 -29.52
CA ASN A 5 27.21 -5.73 -29.90
C ASN A 5 25.96 -4.87 -30.00
N THR A 6 25.08 -5.17 -30.96
CA THR A 6 23.77 -4.55 -30.98
C THR A 6 22.94 -5.01 -29.79
N ALA A 7 21.95 -4.22 -29.37
CA ALA A 7 21.05 -4.62 -28.30
C ALA A 7 20.34 -5.95 -28.61
N ALA A 8 20.04 -6.22 -29.88
CA ALA A 8 19.44 -7.48 -30.32
C ALA A 8 20.38 -8.67 -30.11
N ASP A 9 21.68 -8.50 -30.40
CA ASP A 9 22.68 -9.56 -30.25
C ASP A 9 22.93 -9.88 -28.77
N CYS A 10 22.91 -8.86 -27.90
CA CYS A 10 23.01 -9.05 -26.45
C CYS A 10 21.88 -9.92 -25.88
N LEU A 11 20.68 -9.91 -26.48
CA LEU A 11 19.53 -10.65 -25.97
C LEU A 11 19.47 -12.10 -26.48
N ARG A 12 20.30 -12.47 -27.46
CA ARG A 12 20.38 -13.80 -28.06
C ARG A 12 21.47 -14.64 -27.39
N SER A 13 21.33 -15.96 -27.50
CA SER A 13 22.40 -16.89 -27.09
C SER A 13 23.60 -16.74 -28.03
N PRO A 14 24.87 -16.78 -27.53
CA PRO A 14 25.30 -17.08 -26.16
C PRO A 14 25.45 -15.86 -25.23
N LEU A 15 25.44 -14.63 -25.77
CA LEU A 15 25.71 -13.42 -24.99
C LEU A 15 24.70 -13.16 -23.89
N ALA A 16 23.46 -13.61 -24.07
CA ALA A 16 22.43 -13.44 -23.07
C ALA A 16 22.77 -14.07 -21.70
N GLU A 17 23.52 -15.18 -21.70
CA GLU A 17 23.90 -15.90 -20.48
C GLU A 17 25.10 -15.25 -19.78
N THR A 18 25.92 -14.50 -20.52
CA THR A 18 27.09 -13.79 -19.98
C THR A 18 26.75 -12.38 -19.47
N LEU A 19 25.51 -11.93 -19.69
CA LEU A 19 25.04 -10.64 -19.21
C LEU A 19 24.96 -10.61 -17.67
N PRO A 20 25.17 -9.45 -17.03
CA PRO A 20 24.94 -9.27 -15.60
C PRO A 20 23.52 -9.66 -15.19
N THR A 21 23.36 -10.15 -13.96
CA THR A 21 22.08 -10.58 -13.39
C THR A 21 20.98 -9.52 -13.49
N LYS A 22 21.33 -8.24 -13.31
CA LYS A 22 20.39 -7.11 -13.50
C LYS A 22 19.82 -7.06 -14.93
N CYS A 23 20.64 -7.27 -15.95
CA CYS A 23 20.21 -7.28 -17.35
C CYS A 23 19.38 -8.53 -17.67
N GLN A 24 19.72 -9.69 -17.09
CA GLN A 24 18.92 -10.91 -17.23
C GLN A 24 17.53 -10.75 -16.61
N GLN A 25 17.41 -10.09 -15.45
CA GLN A 25 16.14 -9.74 -14.83
C GLN A 25 15.29 -8.84 -15.74
N LEU A 26 15.91 -7.80 -16.33
CA LEU A 26 15.24 -6.90 -17.28
C LEU A 26 14.76 -7.65 -18.54
N LYS A 27 15.58 -8.55 -19.09
CA LYS A 27 15.20 -9.41 -20.23
C LYS A 27 13.97 -10.25 -19.90
N LYS A 28 13.93 -10.86 -18.72
CA LYS A 28 12.78 -11.65 -18.25
C LYS A 28 11.51 -10.79 -18.14
N GLY A 29 11.60 -9.64 -17.46
CA GLY A 29 10.48 -8.71 -17.30
C GLY A 29 9.95 -8.17 -18.63
N PHE A 30 10.84 -7.85 -19.58
CA PHE A 30 10.45 -7.42 -20.92
C PHE A 30 9.71 -8.52 -21.69
N ALA A 31 10.19 -9.76 -21.62
CA ALA A 31 9.55 -10.90 -22.28
C ALA A 31 8.14 -11.19 -21.70
N GLU A 32 7.97 -11.07 -20.39
CA GLU A 32 6.66 -11.19 -19.72
C GLU A 32 5.72 -10.04 -20.10
N CYS A 33 6.23 -8.81 -20.14
CA CYS A 33 5.48 -7.64 -20.58
C CYS A 33 4.96 -7.82 -22.01
N ARG A 34 5.85 -8.20 -22.94
CA ARG A 34 5.49 -8.39 -24.35
C ARG A 34 4.48 -9.53 -24.56
N ARG A 35 4.62 -10.64 -23.82
CA ARG A 35 3.61 -11.71 -23.81
C ARG A 35 2.26 -11.20 -23.31
N GLY A 36 2.26 -10.37 -22.27
CA GLY A 36 1.05 -9.77 -21.71
C GLY A 36 0.32 -8.83 -22.66
N MET A 37 1.01 -8.20 -23.61
CA MET A 37 0.36 -7.36 -24.64
C MET A 37 -0.45 -8.16 -25.65
N ILE A 38 -0.10 -9.43 -25.88
CA ILE A 38 -0.75 -10.30 -26.87
C ILE A 38 -1.82 -11.19 -26.21
N ASP A 39 -1.71 -11.42 -24.89
CA ASP A 39 -2.62 -12.26 -24.12
C ASP A 39 -4.05 -11.69 -24.10
N MET A 40 -4.98 -12.45 -24.69
CA MET A 40 -6.41 -12.13 -24.73
C MET A 40 -7.01 -11.90 -23.35
N ARG A 41 -6.57 -12.68 -22.34
CA ARG A 41 -7.09 -12.61 -20.97
C ARG A 41 -6.76 -11.28 -20.31
N LYS A 42 -5.65 -10.66 -20.71
CA LYS A 42 -5.18 -9.37 -20.20
C LYS A 42 -5.69 -8.16 -20.98
N ARG A 43 -6.44 -8.36 -22.07
CA ARG A 43 -7.00 -7.25 -22.87
C ARG A 43 -8.01 -6.41 -22.08
N PHE A 44 -8.85 -7.05 -21.29
CA PHE A 44 -9.93 -6.37 -20.55
C PHE A 44 -9.43 -5.67 -19.28
N ARG A 45 -8.43 -6.24 -18.61
CA ARG A 45 -7.93 -5.73 -17.32
C ARG A 45 -6.59 -4.99 -17.44
N GLY A 46 -6.00 -4.97 -18.64
CA GLY A 46 -4.68 -4.43 -18.90
C GLY A 46 -3.55 -5.38 -18.48
N ASN A 47 -2.38 -5.17 -19.07
CA ASN A 47 -1.15 -5.80 -18.62
C ASN A 47 -0.60 -5.02 -17.41
N GLN A 48 -1.04 -5.40 -16.21
CA GLN A 48 -0.62 -4.72 -14.99
C GLN A 48 0.90 -4.80 -14.77
N PRO A 49 1.54 -3.69 -14.34
CA PRO A 49 2.96 -3.69 -14.03
C PRO A 49 3.25 -4.61 -12.83
N ILE A 50 4.45 -5.18 -12.77
CA ILE A 50 4.90 -6.00 -11.62
C ILE A 50 4.71 -5.27 -10.28
N THR A 51 4.88 -3.94 -10.28
CA THR A 51 4.70 -3.08 -9.11
C THR A 51 3.25 -3.02 -8.63
N PHE A 52 2.27 -3.31 -9.48
CA PHE A 52 0.86 -3.35 -9.07
C PHE A 52 0.59 -4.52 -8.13
N LYS A 53 1.20 -5.69 -8.35
CA LYS A 53 1.02 -6.85 -7.46
C LYS A 53 1.61 -6.62 -6.09
N THR A 54 2.73 -5.91 -6.01
CA THR A 54 3.34 -5.52 -4.72
C THR A 54 2.49 -4.49 -4.00
N LEU A 55 1.84 -3.57 -4.72
CA LEU A 55 0.86 -2.63 -4.17
C LEU A 55 -0.39 -3.36 -3.64
N GLU A 56 -0.96 -4.27 -4.42
CA GLU A 56 -2.17 -5.01 -4.03
C GLU A 56 -1.93 -5.94 -2.83
N ALA A 57 -0.74 -6.53 -2.72
CA ALA A 57 -0.35 -7.31 -1.54
C ALA A 57 -0.21 -6.41 -0.30
N ALA A 58 0.46 -5.26 -0.45
CA ALA A 58 0.62 -4.29 0.62
C ALA A 58 -0.70 -3.67 1.11
N GLU A 59 -1.68 -3.48 0.20
CA GLU A 59 -3.03 -3.06 0.56
C GLU A 59 -3.78 -4.13 1.37
N LYS A 60 -3.60 -5.42 1.05
CA LYS A 60 -4.23 -6.53 1.77
C LYS A 60 -3.63 -6.76 3.16
N ASP A 61 -2.32 -6.60 3.28
CA ASP A 61 -1.60 -6.81 4.54
C ASP A 61 -1.61 -5.57 5.45
N GLY A 62 -2.15 -4.42 4.98
CA GLY A 62 -2.19 -3.16 5.72
C GLY A 62 -0.83 -2.48 5.89
N GLU A 63 0.24 -3.14 5.47
CA GLU A 63 1.62 -2.64 5.39
C GLU A 63 1.74 -1.66 4.22
N GLY A 64 1.28 -0.42 4.41
CA GLY A 64 1.22 0.58 3.35
C GLY A 64 2.55 0.75 2.58
N TYR A 65 2.59 0.23 1.35
CA TYR A 65 3.74 0.32 0.46
C TYR A 65 3.83 1.72 -0.14
N GLN A 66 4.92 2.43 0.13
CA GLN A 66 5.29 3.62 -0.63
C GLN A 66 6.39 3.25 -1.62
N LEU A 67 6.21 3.68 -2.87
CA LEU A 67 7.18 3.48 -3.96
C LEU A 67 8.57 4.08 -3.64
N TYR A 68 8.65 5.02 -2.70
CA TYR A 68 9.88 5.67 -2.23
C TYR A 68 9.99 5.59 -0.71
N ALA A 69 10.58 4.51 -0.19
CA ALA A 69 11.19 4.35 1.14
C ALA A 69 10.53 5.04 2.37
N GLY A 70 9.27 5.41 2.28
CA GLY A 70 8.56 6.18 3.28
C GLY A 70 7.51 5.31 3.94
N ARG A 71 7.41 5.45 5.26
CA ARG A 71 6.31 4.86 6.02
C ARG A 71 5.02 5.53 5.56
N SER A 72 3.95 4.77 5.32
CA SER A 72 2.66 5.38 4.99
C SER A 72 2.23 6.33 6.10
N ALA A 73 1.62 7.48 5.74
CA ALA A 73 1.18 8.48 6.71
C ALA A 73 0.23 7.91 7.79
N PHE A 74 -0.42 6.78 7.47
CA PHE A 74 -1.40 6.11 8.33
C PHE A 74 -0.85 4.88 9.07
N SER A 75 0.37 4.39 8.75
CA SER A 75 0.99 3.19 9.34
C SER A 75 1.32 3.24 10.84
N GLY A 76 1.00 4.33 11.53
CA GLY A 76 1.27 4.48 12.96
C GLY A 76 0.40 5.53 13.67
N ALA A 77 -0.32 6.38 12.93
CA ALA A 77 -1.16 7.41 13.50
C ALA A 77 -2.60 6.94 13.76
N VAL A 78 -3.07 5.91 13.05
CA VAL A 78 -4.46 5.46 13.10
C VAL A 78 -4.51 4.08 13.73
N ARG A 79 -5.34 3.94 14.77
CA ARG A 79 -5.63 2.64 15.37
C ARG A 79 -6.52 1.83 14.41
N PRO A 80 -6.28 0.53 14.21
CA PRO A 80 -7.22 -0.31 13.48
C PRO A 80 -8.56 -0.32 14.22
N THR A 81 -9.65 -0.02 13.51
CA THR A 81 -11.02 -0.01 14.05
C THR A 81 -11.80 -1.23 13.56
N ASP A 82 -12.56 -1.85 14.46
CA ASP A 82 -13.41 -3.03 14.20
C ASP A 82 -14.78 -2.63 13.64
N GLY A 83 -15.09 -1.33 13.58
CA GLY A 83 -16.35 -0.80 13.03
C GLY A 83 -17.57 -1.03 13.93
N ASN A 84 -17.34 -1.55 15.15
CA ASN A 84 -18.33 -1.74 16.20
C ASN A 84 -17.94 -0.99 17.48
N GLU A 85 -17.16 0.09 17.35
CA GLU A 85 -16.85 0.95 18.50
C GLU A 85 -18.07 1.77 18.93
N PRO A 86 -18.26 1.97 20.25
CA PRO A 86 -19.29 2.88 20.75
C PRO A 86 -19.02 4.31 20.26
N GLU A 87 -20.09 5.04 19.96
CA GLU A 87 -20.02 6.43 19.54
C GLU A 87 -19.27 7.28 20.58
N PRO A 88 -18.39 8.22 20.17
CA PRO A 88 -17.74 9.14 21.09
C PRO A 88 -18.80 9.97 21.85
N ARG A 89 -18.77 9.94 23.18
CA ARG A 89 -19.70 10.74 24.01
C ARG A 89 -19.57 12.23 23.70
N ASP A 90 -20.70 12.90 23.50
CA ASP A 90 -20.74 14.35 23.26
C ASP A 90 -20.28 15.10 24.53
N TRP A 91 -19.44 16.11 24.34
CA TRP A 91 -18.95 16.96 25.42
C TRP A 91 -20.09 17.66 26.16
N ARG A 92 -21.19 17.98 25.47
CA ARG A 92 -22.38 18.60 26.07
C ARG A 92 -23.06 17.69 27.08
N GLU A 93 -23.13 16.40 26.81
CA GLU A 93 -23.72 15.43 27.73
C GLU A 93 -22.87 15.30 29.00
N VAL A 94 -21.55 15.25 28.83
CA VAL A 94 -20.59 15.21 29.94
C VAL A 94 -20.68 16.48 30.81
N GLU A 95 -20.81 17.66 30.20
CA GLU A 95 -20.98 18.91 30.94
C GLU A 95 -22.32 18.99 31.65
N ASN A 96 -23.41 18.59 31.00
CA ASN A 96 -24.75 18.57 31.60
C ASN A 96 -24.84 17.58 32.77
N GLU A 97 -24.18 16.42 32.69
CA GLU A 97 -24.05 15.48 33.81
C GLU A 97 -23.27 16.09 34.97
N LYS A 98 -22.13 16.74 34.69
CA LYS A 98 -21.34 17.45 35.71
C LYS A 98 -22.14 18.56 36.38
N PHE A 99 -22.89 19.34 35.61
CA PHE A 99 -23.73 20.42 36.13
C PHE A 99 -24.80 19.87 37.09
N ARG A 100 -25.53 18.82 36.66
CA ARG A 100 -26.54 18.15 37.51
C ARG A 100 -25.94 17.58 38.79
N ALA A 101 -24.74 16.99 38.72
CA ALA A 101 -24.04 16.50 39.91
C ALA A 101 -23.64 17.62 40.87
N GLN A 102 -23.20 18.78 40.36
CA GLN A 102 -22.90 19.95 41.18
C GLN A 102 -24.15 20.51 41.86
N GLU A 103 -25.27 20.59 41.14
CA GLU A 103 -26.55 21.04 41.73
C GLU A 103 -27.03 20.10 42.85
N ALA A 104 -26.90 18.79 42.67
CA ALA A 104 -27.23 17.81 43.71
C ALA A 104 -26.38 18.01 44.96
N GLN A 105 -25.05 18.15 44.80
CA GLN A 105 -24.14 18.42 45.92
C GLN A 105 -24.43 19.75 46.63
N GLN A 106 -24.87 20.78 45.91
CA GLN A 106 -25.26 22.05 46.51
C GLN A 106 -26.58 21.95 47.29
N LYS A 107 -27.51 21.11 46.86
CA LYS A 107 -28.77 20.84 47.56
C LYS A 107 -28.51 20.05 48.85
N ASP A 108 -27.69 19.00 48.78
CA ASP A 108 -27.33 18.18 49.94
C ASP A 108 -26.59 18.97 51.02
N LYS A 109 -25.78 19.97 50.62
CA LYS A 109 -25.09 20.88 51.56
C LYS A 109 -25.99 21.94 52.19
N LYS A 110 -27.18 22.18 51.62
CA LYS A 110 -28.14 23.19 52.10
C LYS A 110 -29.19 22.60 53.04
N GLN A 111 -29.22 21.28 53.21
CA GLN A 111 -30.09 20.56 54.13
C GLN A 111 -29.33 20.15 55.39
#